data_AF-A0A8X6QEQ3-F1
#
_entry.id   AF-A0A8X6QEQ3-F1
#
_cell.length_a   1.000
_cell.length_b   1.000
_cell.length_c   1.000
_cell.angle_alpha   90.00
_cell.angle_beta   90.00
_cell.angle_gamma   90.00
#
_symmetry.space_group_name_H-M   'P 1'
#
loop_
_entity.id
_entity.type
_entity.pdbx_description
1 polymer ?
#
loop_
_entity_poly.entity_id
_entity_poly.type
_entity_poly.pdbx_seq_one_letter_code
_entity_poly.pdbx_strand_id
1 'polypeptide(L)'
;MFQVYPVELENVPEFGGFQEWLHSFELTKGKRTPWSSTSEKVMAIMKVGCIRIYKTPLPHPVMDPTLPITEGQEGLFGGLPKNKPMKVLIRAYMVKALELKPSDVTNTTDAYIVLVLGKQRLSGKEHYISKQLNPVFGR
;
A
#
# COMPACT_ATOMS: atom_id res chain seq x y z
N MET A 1 -21.93 -1.67 -7.08
CA MET A 1 -21.33 -1.64 -8.43
C MET A 1 -19.97 -0.97 -8.29
N PHE A 2 -18.89 -1.55 -8.82
CA PHE A 2 -17.55 -0.93 -8.76
C PHE A 2 -17.33 -0.04 -9.99
N GLN A 3 -16.77 1.15 -9.79
CA GLN A 3 -16.43 2.10 -10.85
C GLN A 3 -14.91 2.10 -11.06
N VAL A 4 -14.47 1.87 -12.29
CA VAL A 4 -13.04 1.82 -12.66
C VAL A 4 -12.68 3.11 -13.38
N TYR A 5 -11.68 3.83 -12.88
CA TYR A 5 -11.21 5.09 -13.46
C TYR A 5 -10.04 4.83 -14.42
N PRO A 6 -9.98 5.52 -15.59
CA PRO A 6 -8.90 5.35 -16.56
C PRO A 6 -7.60 6.07 -16.14
N VAL A 7 -7.70 6.93 -15.14
CA VAL A 7 -6.60 7.72 -14.56
C VAL A 7 -6.40 7.34 -13.10
N GLU A 8 -5.24 7.73 -12.56
CA GLU A 8 -4.97 7.67 -11.12
C GLU A 8 -6.05 8.41 -10.33
N LEU A 9 -6.48 7.85 -9.19
CA LEU A 9 -7.64 8.35 -8.45
C LEU A 9 -7.39 9.74 -7.86
N GLU A 10 -6.14 10.08 -7.52
CA GLU A 10 -5.75 11.44 -7.14
C GLU A 10 -6.09 12.49 -8.20
N ASN A 11 -6.06 12.12 -9.48
CA ASN A 11 -6.34 13.05 -10.58
C ASN A 11 -7.83 13.20 -10.88
N VAL A 12 -8.69 12.45 -10.18
CA VAL A 12 -10.13 12.54 -10.32
C VAL A 12 -10.64 13.69 -9.44
N PRO A 13 -11.31 14.72 -10.01
CA PRO A 13 -11.74 15.90 -9.25
C PRO A 13 -12.62 15.57 -8.04
N GLU A 14 -13.46 14.54 -8.15
CA GLU A 14 -14.33 14.08 -7.07
C GLU A 14 -13.58 13.60 -5.82
N PHE A 15 -12.31 13.21 -5.96
CA PHE A 15 -11.46 12.73 -4.87
C PHE A 15 -10.47 13.78 -4.34
N GLY A 16 -10.52 15.01 -4.85
CA GLY A 16 -9.82 16.16 -4.26
C GLY A 16 -8.30 16.01 -4.19
N GLY A 17 -7.67 15.33 -5.15
CA GLY A 17 -6.21 15.22 -5.21
C GLY A 17 -5.60 14.16 -4.30
N PHE A 18 -6.40 13.42 -3.52
CA PHE A 18 -5.91 12.60 -2.41
C PHE A 18 -4.88 13.38 -1.58
N GLN A 19 -5.35 14.39 -0.84
CA GLN A 19 -4.55 15.06 0.19
C GLN A 19 -4.28 14.10 1.36
N GLU A 20 -3.41 13.12 1.11
CA GLU A 20 -3.06 12.07 2.05
C GLU A 20 -2.00 12.58 3.04
N TRP A 21 -2.25 12.40 4.34
CA TRP A 21 -1.20 12.52 5.37
C TRP A 21 -0.20 11.35 5.36
N LEU A 22 -0.33 10.43 4.41
CA LEU A 22 0.47 9.22 4.32
C LEU A 22 1.84 9.57 3.72
N HIS A 23 2.90 9.06 4.33
CA HIS A 23 4.24 9.30 3.82
C HIS A 23 4.47 8.44 2.58
N SER A 24 5.02 9.04 1.54
CA SER A 24 5.42 8.31 0.34
C SER A 24 6.86 7.87 0.50
N PHE A 25 7.14 6.59 0.24
CA PHE A 25 8.49 6.04 0.23
C PHE A 25 8.81 5.55 -1.18
N GLU A 26 9.91 6.04 -1.74
CA GLU A 26 10.44 5.56 -3.00
C GLU A 26 11.08 4.18 -2.81
N LEU A 27 10.70 3.23 -3.65
CA LEU A 27 11.26 1.89 -3.69
C LEU A 27 12.26 1.81 -4.85
N THR A 28 13.51 1.51 -4.52
CA THR A 28 14.58 1.27 -5.49
C THR A 28 14.80 -0.23 -5.71
N LYS A 29 15.41 -0.59 -6.85
CA LYS A 29 15.71 -1.99 -7.18
C LYS A 29 17.02 -2.42 -6.52
N GLY A 30 16.94 -3.32 -5.53
CA GLY A 30 18.13 -3.98 -4.97
C GLY A 30 18.09 -4.08 -3.45
N LYS A 31 19.18 -4.55 -2.85
CA LYS A 31 19.42 -4.41 -1.41
C LYS A 31 20.14 -3.08 -1.20
N ARG A 32 19.54 -2.18 -0.45
CA ARG A 32 20.14 -0.91 -0.06
C ARG A 32 21.40 -1.20 0.76
N THR A 33 22.57 -0.88 0.22
CA THR A 33 23.85 -0.98 0.93
C THR A 33 24.36 0.42 1.26
N PRO A 34 25.25 0.61 2.26
CA PRO A 34 25.76 1.94 2.62
C PRO A 34 26.46 2.68 1.45
N TRP A 35 26.80 1.97 0.38
CA TRP A 35 27.45 2.49 -0.83
C TRP A 35 26.54 2.59 -2.06
N SER A 36 25.23 2.29 -1.95
CA SER A 36 24.30 2.44 -3.08
C SER A 36 24.13 3.92 -3.40
N SER A 37 24.52 4.34 -4.62
CA SER A 37 24.36 5.72 -5.09
C SER A 37 22.89 6.07 -5.32
N THR A 38 22.52 7.33 -5.09
CA THR A 38 21.16 7.88 -5.30
C THR A 38 20.65 7.79 -6.75
N SER A 39 21.48 7.33 -7.69
CA SER A 39 21.11 7.10 -9.09
C SER A 39 20.33 5.80 -9.33
N GLU A 40 20.02 5.01 -8.29
CA GLU A 40 19.12 3.87 -8.43
C GLU A 40 17.73 4.33 -8.90
N LYS A 41 17.33 3.87 -10.09
CA LYS A 41 16.03 4.20 -10.70
C LYS A 41 14.90 3.82 -9.73
N VAL A 42 14.12 4.83 -9.32
CA VAL A 42 12.89 4.63 -8.53
C VAL A 42 11.94 3.74 -9.34
N MET A 43 11.59 2.59 -8.79
CA MET A 43 10.76 1.59 -9.46
C MET A 43 9.29 1.70 -9.07
N ALA A 44 9.01 2.18 -7.86
CA ALA A 44 7.66 2.34 -7.34
C ALA A 44 7.64 3.40 -6.23
N ILE A 45 6.50 4.04 -6.04
CA ILE A 45 6.22 4.89 -4.89
C ILE A 45 5.22 4.14 -4.02
N MET A 46 5.58 3.86 -2.78
CA MET A 46 4.69 3.24 -1.81
C MET A 46 4.15 4.33 -0.90
N LYS A 47 2.86 4.66 -1.03
CA LYS A 47 2.17 5.51 -0.05
C LYS A 47 1.86 4.65 1.17
N VAL A 48 2.56 4.87 2.28
CA VAL A 48 2.32 4.19 3.55
C VAL A 48 2.17 5.22 4.63
N GLY A 49 1.01 5.27 5.28
CA GLY A 49 0.90 5.92 6.57
C GLY A 49 0.83 4.93 7.71
N CYS A 50 1.04 5.47 8.90
CA CYS A 50 0.79 4.74 10.13
C CYS A 50 -0.72 4.63 10.32
N ILE A 51 -1.30 3.49 9.96
CA ILE A 51 -2.69 3.18 10.27
C ILE A 51 -2.72 2.70 11.73
N ARG A 52 -3.39 3.47 12.60
CA ARG A 52 -3.69 3.05 13.98
C ARG A 52 -5.18 2.73 14.08
N ILE A 53 -5.50 1.50 14.45
CA ILE A 53 -6.88 1.01 14.58
C ILE A 53 -7.21 0.98 16.07
N TYR A 54 -8.23 1.74 16.46
CA TYR A 54 -8.74 1.75 17.84
C TYR A 54 -10.13 1.13 17.91
N LYS A 55 -10.46 0.57 19.07
CA LYS A 55 -11.82 0.13 19.34
C LYS A 55 -12.70 1.34 19.62
N THR A 56 -13.84 1.42 18.95
CA THR A 56 -14.92 2.36 19.27
C THR A 56 -15.89 1.72 20.28
N PRO A 57 -16.40 2.49 21.27
CA PRO A 57 -16.08 3.89 21.55
C PRO A 57 -14.70 4.06 22.21
N LEU A 58 -14.04 5.19 21.93
CA LEU A 58 -12.79 5.54 22.59
C LEU A 58 -13.05 5.90 24.07
N PRO A 59 -12.11 5.66 25.00
CA PRO A 59 -12.24 6.10 26.38
C PRO A 59 -12.34 7.63 26.45
N HIS A 60 -13.34 8.15 27.17
CA HIS A 60 -13.50 9.59 27.44
C HIS A 60 -12.47 9.95 28.52
N PRO A 61 -11.29 10.50 28.16
CA PRO A 61 -11.19 11.88 27.68
C PRO A 61 -10.22 12.07 26.49
N VAL A 62 -10.03 11.06 25.62
CA VAL A 62 -9.11 11.13 24.46
C VAL A 62 -9.67 12.00 23.30
N MET A 63 -10.76 12.73 23.55
CA MET A 63 -11.54 13.43 22.55
C MET A 63 -11.49 14.94 22.79
N ASP A 64 -10.32 15.55 22.68
CA ASP A 64 -10.27 16.93 22.21
C ASP A 64 -8.99 17.18 21.40
N PRO A 65 -9.05 17.10 20.05
CA PRO A 65 -7.91 17.41 19.19
C PRO A 65 -7.50 18.89 19.22
N THR A 66 -8.21 19.76 19.97
CA THR A 66 -7.87 21.18 20.14
C THR A 66 -7.06 21.47 21.40
N LEU A 67 -6.88 20.48 22.30
CA LEU A 67 -6.13 20.69 23.54
C LEU A 67 -4.61 20.70 23.29
N PRO A 68 -3.88 21.73 23.77
CA PRO A 68 -2.43 21.78 23.67
C PRO A 68 -1.77 20.65 24.48
N ILE A 69 -0.72 20.05 23.92
CA ILE A 69 0.03 18.97 24.57
C ILE A 69 0.86 19.57 25.71
N THR A 70 0.37 19.54 26.94
CA THR A 70 1.13 19.96 28.10
C THR A 70 2.13 18.87 28.48
N GLU A 71 3.42 19.21 28.50
CA GLU A 71 4.51 18.34 28.96
C GLU A 71 4.26 17.91 30.42
N GLY A 72 3.88 16.65 30.64
CA GLY A 72 3.71 16.10 32.01
C GLY A 72 2.54 15.14 32.20
N GLN A 73 1.58 15.09 31.27
CA GLN A 73 0.63 13.97 31.14
C GLN A 73 1.01 13.16 29.90
N GLU A 74 0.61 11.89 29.82
CA GLU A 74 1.03 10.88 28.83
C GLU A 74 0.67 11.19 27.34
N GLY A 75 0.81 12.44 26.90
CA GLY A 75 0.42 12.96 25.59
C GLY A 75 -1.08 12.85 25.33
N LEU A 76 -1.51 13.16 24.09
CA LEU A 76 -2.88 12.89 23.61
C LEU A 76 -3.31 11.42 23.71
N PHE A 77 -2.41 10.51 24.10
CA PHE A 77 -2.51 9.09 23.83
C PHE A 77 -2.34 8.19 25.06
N GLY A 78 -2.10 8.75 26.24
CA GLY A 78 -1.96 7.99 27.50
C GLY A 78 -3.22 7.21 27.90
N GLY A 79 -4.39 7.70 27.51
CA GLY A 79 -5.66 7.03 27.74
C GLY A 79 -5.97 5.88 26.77
N LEU A 80 -5.11 5.61 25.78
CA LEU A 80 -5.41 4.59 24.78
C LEU A 80 -5.14 3.17 25.30
N PRO A 81 -6.00 2.19 24.97
CA PRO A 81 -5.77 0.80 25.34
C PRO A 81 -4.43 0.29 24.79
N LYS A 82 -3.72 -0.50 25.60
CA LYS A 82 -2.49 -1.18 25.15
C LYS A 82 -2.76 -2.03 23.91
N ASN A 83 -1.82 -2.01 22.97
CA ASN A 83 -1.86 -2.82 21.76
C ASN A 83 -2.03 -4.31 22.12
N LYS A 84 -2.95 -4.98 21.43
CA LYS A 84 -3.16 -6.43 21.56
C LYS A 84 -3.26 -7.09 20.20
N PRO A 85 -2.83 -8.36 20.05
CA PRO A 85 -3.03 -9.10 18.81
C PRO A 85 -4.51 -9.13 18.41
N MET A 86 -4.80 -8.81 17.15
CA MET A 86 -6.14 -8.83 16.58
C MET A 86 -6.11 -9.60 15.26
N LYS A 87 -7.14 -10.43 15.03
CA LYS A 87 -7.37 -11.05 13.72
C LYS A 87 -7.95 -9.99 12.78
N VAL A 88 -7.30 -9.78 11.65
CA VAL A 88 -7.74 -8.85 10.61
C VAL A 88 -8.01 -9.62 9.32
N LEU A 89 -8.98 -9.14 8.54
CA LEU A 89 -9.22 -9.60 7.18
C LEU A 89 -8.60 -8.60 6.20
N ILE A 90 -7.65 -9.05 5.39
CA ILE A 90 -7.02 -8.23 4.35
C ILE A 90 -7.62 -8.63 3.01
N ARG A 91 -8.11 -7.65 2.25
CA ARG A 91 -8.56 -7.83 0.87
C ARG A 91 -7.66 -7.03 -0.06
N ALA A 92 -6.87 -7.72 -0.87
CA ALA A 92 -6.02 -7.12 -1.88
C ALA A 92 -6.69 -7.29 -3.25
N TYR A 93 -6.84 -6.19 -3.99
CA TYR A 93 -7.31 -6.20 -5.36
C TYR A 93 -6.13 -5.96 -6.29
N MET A 94 -5.89 -6.90 -7.19
CA MET A 94 -4.84 -6.82 -8.19
C MET A 94 -5.51 -6.53 -9.53
N VAL A 95 -5.43 -5.28 -9.95
CA VAL A 95 -6.19 -4.80 -11.11
C VAL A 95 -5.41 -5.02 -12.40
N LYS A 96 -4.22 -4.42 -12.54
CA LYS A 96 -3.37 -4.54 -13.73
C LYS A 96 -1.89 -4.40 -13.40
N ALA A 97 -1.02 -4.92 -14.25
CA ALA A 97 0.38 -4.51 -14.31
C ALA A 97 0.61 -3.65 -15.55
N LEU A 98 1.65 -2.81 -15.50
CA LEU A 98 2.05 -1.92 -16.57
C LEU A 98 3.50 -2.17 -16.95
N GLU A 99 3.78 -2.12 -18.25
CA GLU A 99 5.13 -2.11 -18.82
C GLU A 99 6.05 -3.21 -18.27
N LEU A 100 5.53 -4.44 -18.15
CA LEU A 100 6.33 -5.58 -17.74
C LEU A 100 7.54 -5.75 -18.66
N LYS A 101 8.67 -6.18 -18.10
CA LYS A 101 9.86 -6.45 -18.90
C LYS A 101 9.55 -7.58 -19.89
N PRO A 102 9.73 -7.38 -21.21
CA PRO A 102 9.53 -8.42 -22.21
C PRO A 102 10.54 -9.56 -22.03
N SER A 103 10.14 -10.77 -22.45
CA SER A 103 11.08 -11.87 -22.65
C SER A 103 11.97 -11.60 -23.86
N ASP A 104 13.26 -11.93 -23.74
CA ASP A 104 14.26 -11.72 -24.81
C ASP A 104 13.92 -12.50 -26.10
N VAL A 105 13.10 -13.56 -26.00
CA VAL A 105 12.75 -14.43 -27.14
C VAL A 105 11.48 -13.99 -27.86
N THR A 106 10.48 -13.50 -27.13
CA THR A 106 9.11 -13.29 -27.67
C THR A 106 8.67 -11.83 -27.65
N ASN A 107 9.50 -10.89 -27.15
CA ASN A 107 9.14 -9.50 -26.89
C ASN A 107 7.85 -9.30 -26.07
N THR A 108 7.39 -10.36 -25.39
CA THR A 108 6.15 -10.40 -24.61
C THR A 108 6.39 -11.12 -23.29
N THR A 109 5.41 -11.07 -22.38
CA THR A 109 5.56 -11.63 -21.02
C THR A 109 4.33 -12.43 -20.64
N ASP A 110 4.57 -13.59 -20.05
CA ASP A 110 3.54 -14.40 -19.40
C ASP A 110 3.52 -14.02 -17.91
N ALA A 111 2.45 -13.38 -17.46
CA ALA A 111 2.37 -12.76 -16.15
C ALA A 111 1.35 -13.46 -15.24
N TYR A 112 1.70 -13.63 -13.97
CA TYR A 112 0.79 -14.14 -12.94
C TYR A 112 1.10 -13.48 -11.60
N ILE A 113 0.12 -13.52 -10.69
CA ILE A 113 0.25 -12.93 -9.36
C ILE A 113 0.67 -13.98 -8.35
N VAL A 114 1.57 -13.61 -7.44
CA VAL A 114 1.84 -14.36 -6.21
C VAL A 114 1.64 -13.41 -5.04
N LEU A 115 0.73 -13.75 -4.13
CA LEU A 115 0.51 -13.03 -2.88
C LEU A 115 1.14 -13.82 -1.73
N VAL A 116 1.96 -13.16 -0.91
CA VAL A 116 2.62 -13.77 0.25
C VAL A 116 2.32 -12.95 1.50
N LEU A 117 1.77 -13.60 2.53
CA LEU A 117 1.50 -13.00 3.83
C LEU A 117 2.05 -13.90 4.93
N GLY A 118 3.24 -13.56 5.44
CA GLY A 118 3.96 -14.41 6.39
C GLY A 118 4.23 -15.80 5.80
N LYS A 119 3.62 -16.83 6.41
CA LYS A 119 3.73 -18.22 5.93
C LYS A 119 2.70 -18.59 4.85
N GLN A 120 1.70 -17.74 4.61
CA GLN A 120 0.68 -18.00 3.60
C GLN A 120 1.16 -17.54 2.23
N ARG A 121 0.91 -18.36 1.20
CA ARG A 121 1.25 -18.08 -0.20
C ARG A 121 0.08 -18.46 -1.09
N LEU A 122 -0.40 -17.52 -1.89
CA LEU A 122 -1.38 -17.74 -2.94
C LEU A 122 -0.71 -17.53 -4.29
N SER A 123 -0.79 -18.53 -5.17
CA SER A 123 -0.18 -18.49 -6.50
C SER A 123 -1.25 -18.54 -7.57
N GLY A 124 -1.27 -17.52 -8.43
CA GLY A 124 -2.14 -17.45 -9.60
C GLY A 124 -1.54 -18.08 -10.86
N LYS A 125 -0.49 -18.91 -10.74
CA LYS A 125 0.27 -19.46 -11.89
C LYS A 125 -0.62 -20.17 -12.91
N GLU A 126 -1.62 -20.93 -12.47
CA GLU A 126 -2.57 -21.62 -13.36
C GLU A 126 -3.47 -20.65 -14.16
N HIS A 127 -3.59 -19.40 -13.71
CA HIS A 127 -4.38 -18.35 -14.34
C HIS A 127 -3.49 -17.22 -14.86
N TYR A 128 -2.33 -17.58 -15.42
CA TYR A 128 -1.44 -16.59 -16.02
C TYR A 128 -2.08 -15.94 -17.26
N ILE A 129 -1.70 -14.68 -17.50
CA ILE A 129 -2.07 -13.94 -18.71
C ILE A 129 -0.87 -14.01 -19.64
N SER A 130 -1.08 -14.60 -20.82
CA SER A 130 0.00 -14.86 -21.76
C SER A 130 0.30 -13.66 -22.65
N LYS A 131 1.57 -13.48 -23.00
CA LYS A 131 2.06 -12.57 -24.04
C LYS A 131 1.58 -11.11 -23.91
N GLN A 132 1.47 -10.58 -22.70
CA GLN A 132 1.07 -9.18 -22.47
C GLN A 132 2.05 -8.45 -21.55
N LEU A 133 2.47 -7.25 -21.97
CA LEU A 133 3.26 -6.35 -21.12
C LEU A 133 2.39 -5.56 -20.13
N ASN A 134 1.09 -5.44 -20.41
CA ASN A 134 0.12 -4.70 -19.60
C ASN A 134 -1.08 -5.59 -19.21
N PRO A 135 -0.86 -6.71 -18.49
CA PRO A 135 -1.93 -7.66 -18.18
C PRO A 135 -2.96 -7.05 -17.21
N VAL A 136 -4.24 -7.28 -17.48
CA VAL A 136 -5.36 -6.94 -16.57
C VAL A 136 -5.82 -8.20 -15.85
N PHE A 137 -5.63 -8.26 -14.54
CA PHE A 137 -6.00 -9.42 -13.73
C PHE A 137 -7.45 -9.34 -13.23
N GLY A 138 -7.89 -8.15 -12.77
CA GLY A 138 -9.27 -7.89 -12.37
C GLY A 138 -9.78 -8.75 -11.21
N ARG A 139 -8.93 -9.09 -10.22
CA ARG A 139 -9.26 -9.99 -9.10
C ARG A 139 -8.99 -9.37 -7.74
#